data_AF-A0A7G6XW70-F1
#
_entry.id   AF-A0A7G6XW70-F1
#
_cell.length_a   1.000
_cell.length_b   1.000
_cell.length_c   1.000
_cell.angle_alpha   90.00
_cell.angle_beta   90.00
_cell.angle_gamma   90.00
#
_symmetry.space_group_name_H-M   'P 1'
#
loop_
_entity.id
_entity.type
_entity.pdbx_description
1 polymer ?
#
loop_
_entity_poly.entity_id
_entity_poly.type
_entity_poly.pdbx_seq_one_letter_code
_entity_poly.pdbx_strand_id
1 'polypeptide(L)' 'MRCTYCGGVGLEPGFVEDAGEGARGYARWIAGPLERGLFGGAKRLGRPRRRIEAYRCPHCSHLELFATEAV' A
#
# COMPACT_ATOMS: atom_id res chain seq x y z
N MET A 1 7.90 -11.00 -12.43
CA MET A 1 7.97 -9.63 -11.87
C MET A 1 9.43 -9.22 -11.69
N ARG A 2 9.75 -7.96 -11.98
CA ARG A 2 11.11 -7.42 -11.95
C ARG A 2 11.11 -6.11 -11.16
N CYS A 3 12.12 -5.92 -10.31
CA CYS A 3 12.34 -4.66 -9.60
C CYS A 3 12.44 -3.49 -10.59
N THR A 4 11.55 -2.52 -10.46
CA THR A 4 11.48 -1.26 -11.22
C THR A 4 12.67 -0.34 -10.95
N TYR A 5 13.35 -0.49 -9.81
CA TYR A 5 14.53 0.29 -9.48
C TYR A 5 15.83 -0.32 -10.04
N CYS A 6 16.16 -1.56 -9.68
CA CYS A 6 17.47 -2.17 -10.04
C CYS A 6 17.40 -3.25 -11.13
N GLY A 7 16.20 -3.63 -11.59
CA GLY A 7 16.04 -4.69 -12.57
C GLY A 7 16.18 -6.13 -12.03
N GLY A 8 16.39 -6.34 -10.72
CA GLY A 8 16.47 -7.68 -10.11
C GLY A 8 15.18 -8.50 -10.28
N VAL A 9 15.30 -9.83 -10.33
CA VAL A 9 14.17 -10.78 -10.45
C VAL A 9 13.95 -11.53 -9.13
N GLY A 10 12.81 -12.23 -9.01
CA GLY A 10 12.50 -13.00 -7.80
C GLY A 10 12.15 -12.13 -6.60
N LEU A 11 11.25 -11.15 -6.80
CA LEU A 11 10.76 -10.33 -5.68
C LEU A 11 10.00 -11.19 -4.67
N GLU A 12 10.23 -10.91 -3.38
CA GLU A 12 9.63 -11.61 -2.26
C GLU A 12 8.26 -10.98 -1.93
N PRO A 13 7.17 -11.75 -1.89
CA PRO A 13 5.86 -11.22 -1.52
C PRO A 13 5.81 -10.85 -0.03
N GLY A 14 5.06 -9.80 0.28
CA GLY A 14 4.78 -9.33 1.63
C GLY A 14 3.61 -8.36 1.67
N PHE A 15 3.37 -7.75 2.83
CA PHE A 15 2.35 -6.72 2.99
C PHE A 15 2.83 -5.65 3.97
N VAL A 16 2.26 -4.45 3.84
CA VAL A 16 2.48 -3.37 4.82
C VAL A 16 1.39 -3.49 5.88
N GLU A 17 1.81 -3.67 7.13
CA GLU A 17 0.90 -3.69 8.27
C GLU A 17 0.38 -2.28 8.57
N ASP A 18 -0.92 -2.18 8.87
CA ASP A 18 -1.53 -1.01 9.50
C ASP A 18 -1.94 -1.41 10.91
N ALA A 19 -1.23 -0.86 11.90
CA ALA A 19 -1.38 -1.16 13.33
C ALA A 19 -2.13 -0.04 14.10
N GLY A 20 -2.79 0.89 13.39
CA GLY A 20 -3.60 1.92 14.02
C GLY A 20 -4.80 1.35 14.78
N GLU A 21 -5.35 2.13 15.70
CA GLU A 21 -6.58 1.77 16.41
C GLU A 21 -7.73 1.53 15.42
N GLY A 22 -8.36 0.35 15.49
CA GLY A 22 -9.41 -0.06 14.55
C GLY A 22 -8.92 -0.42 13.13
N ALA A 23 -7.61 -0.60 12.93
CA ALA A 23 -7.06 -1.04 11.66
C ALA A 23 -7.41 -2.50 11.35
N ARG A 24 -7.29 -2.87 10.06
CA ARG A 24 -7.58 -4.24 9.58
C ARG A 24 -6.36 -5.15 9.59
N GLY A 25 -5.21 -4.69 10.10
CA GLY A 25 -3.93 -5.41 10.04
C GLY A 25 -3.20 -5.30 8.69
N TYR A 26 -3.73 -4.53 7.74
CA TYR A 26 -3.07 -4.27 6.45
C TYR A 26 -3.40 -2.88 5.90
N ALA A 27 -2.43 -2.30 5.19
CA ALA A 27 -2.56 -1.00 4.54
C ALA A 27 -3.45 -1.05 3.28
N ARG A 28 -4.08 0.08 2.97
CA ARG A 28 -4.94 0.25 1.78
C ARG A 28 -4.58 1.50 1.02
N TRP A 29 -4.66 1.43 -0.30
CA TRP A 29 -4.54 2.58 -1.18
C TRP A 29 -5.91 3.25 -1.30
N ILE A 30 -5.94 4.57 -1.21
CA ILE A 30 -7.16 5.37 -1.33
C ILE A 30 -6.95 6.35 -2.48
N ALA A 31 -7.90 6.40 -3.41
CA ALA A 31 -7.80 7.25 -4.58
C ALA A 31 -7.77 8.75 -4.22
N GLY A 32 -6.97 9.51 -4.96
CA GLY A 32 -6.83 10.96 -4.82
C GLY A 32 -5.83 11.39 -3.74
N PRO A 33 -5.57 12.71 -3.64
CA PRO A 33 -4.62 13.26 -2.68
C PRO A 33 -5.10 13.06 -1.24
N LEU A 34 -4.16 13.02 -0.29
CA LEU A 34 -4.49 13.04 1.13
C LEU A 34 -5.15 14.36 1.49
N GLU A 35 -6.43 14.30 1.87
CA GLU A 35 -7.16 15.43 2.43
C GLU A 35 -7.54 15.10 3.87
N ARG A 36 -7.47 16.07 4.78
CA ARG A 36 -7.91 15.91 6.17
C ARG A 36 -9.31 16.52 6.35
N GLY A 37 -10.15 15.88 7.16
CA GLY A 37 -11.46 16.39 7.56
C GLY A 37 -11.37 17.30 8.80
N LEU A 38 -12.51 17.84 9.26
CA LEU A 38 -12.57 18.71 10.44
C LEU A 38 -12.01 18.04 11.72
N PHE A 39 -12.10 16.72 11.82
CA PHE A 39 -11.59 15.93 12.94
C PHE A 39 -10.14 15.44 12.74
N GLY A 40 -9.39 16.01 11.79
CA GLY A 40 -7.97 15.70 11.56
C GLY A 40 -7.69 14.38 10.82
N GLY A 41 -8.65 13.46 10.74
CA GLY A 41 -8.53 12.21 9.99
C GLY A 41 -8.56 12.38 8.47
N ALA A 42 -7.98 11.42 7.73
CA ALA A 42 -8.05 11.39 6.28
C ALA A 42 -9.51 11.29 5.78
N LYS A 43 -9.86 12.06 4.75
CA LYS A 43 -11.14 11.93 4.04
C LYS A 43 -11.13 10.62 3.25
N ARG A 44 -12.06 9.72 3.59
CA ARG A 44 -12.15 8.37 3.00
C ARG A 44 -13.53 8.07 2.41
N LEU A 45 -14.56 8.83 2.79
CA LEU A 45 -15.94 8.58 2.36
C LEU A 45 -16.08 8.82 0.85
N GLY A 46 -16.71 7.89 0.15
CA GLY A 46 -16.92 7.96 -1.31
C GLY A 46 -15.68 7.71 -2.16
N ARG A 47 -14.51 7.44 -1.57
CA ARG A 47 -13.27 7.21 -2.32
C ARG A 47 -13.03 5.72 -2.55
N PRO A 48 -12.72 5.29 -3.79
CA PRO A 48 -12.29 3.93 -4.08
C PRO A 48 -11.09 3.54 -3.21
N ARG A 49 -11.12 2.30 -2.70
CA ARG A 49 -10.10 1.75 -1.83
C ARG A 49 -9.64 0.43 -2.42
N ARG A 50 -8.34 0.17 -2.36
CA ARG A 50 -7.77 -1.10 -2.79
C ARG A 50 -6.79 -1.65 -1.76
N ARG A 51 -6.70 -2.97 -1.66
CA ARG A 51 -5.63 -3.62 -0.88
C ARG A 51 -4.28 -3.25 -1.50
N ILE A 52 -3.28 -3.01 -0.65
CA ILE A 52 -1.90 -2.85 -1.09
C ILE A 52 -1.21 -4.20 -0.95
N GLU A 53 -0.71 -4.71 -2.07
CA GLU A 53 0.23 -5.84 -2.08
C GLU A 53 1.65 -5.30 -2.23
N ALA A 54 2.60 -5.89 -1.48
CA ALA A 54 3.98 -5.45 -1.45
C ALA A 54 4.92 -6.55 -1.93
N TYR A 55 5.97 -6.14 -2.66
CA TYR A 55 7.01 -7.05 -3.13
C TYR A 55 8.38 -6.44 -2.86
N ARG A 56 9.18 -7.11 -2.03
CA ARG A 56 10.53 -6.67 -1.67
C ARG A 56 11.56 -7.26 -2.63
N CYS A 57 12.47 -6.44 -3.11
CA CYS A 57 13.62 -6.93 -3.86
C CYS A 57 14.71 -7.44 -2.91
N PRO A 58 15.11 -8.73 -2.97
CA PRO A 58 16.18 -9.23 -2.11
C PRO A 58 17.56 -8.65 -2.47
N HIS A 59 17.72 -8.11 -3.69
CA HIS A 59 19.00 -7.56 -4.17
C HIS A 59 19.26 -6.12 -3.73
N CYS A 60 18.23 -5.26 -3.71
CA CYS A 60 18.39 -3.82 -3.42
C CYS A 60 17.46 -3.29 -2.33
N SER A 61 16.62 -4.14 -1.74
CA SER A 61 15.61 -3.79 -0.74
C SER A 61 14.52 -2.81 -1.20
N HIS A 62 14.45 -2.47 -2.49
CA HIS A 62 13.33 -1.70 -3.03
C HIS A 62 12.01 -2.43 -2.80
N LEU A 63 10.99 -1.68 -2.36
CA LEU A 63 9.66 -2.20 -2.08
C LEU A 63 8.69 -1.67 -3.14
N GLU A 64 8.09 -2.59 -3.88
CA GLU A 64 7.05 -2.26 -4.86
C GLU A 64 5.67 -2.43 -4.22
N LEU A 65 4.79 -1.45 -4.42
CA LEU A 65 3.44 -1.43 -3.84
C LEU A 65 2.40 -1.36 -4.96
N PHE A 66 1.42 -2.26 -4.94
CA PHE A 66 0.38 -2.38 -5.96
C PHE A 66 -1.01 -2.29 -5.34
N ALA A 67 -1.86 -1.45 -5.91
CA ALA A 67 -3.26 -1.33 -5.53
C ALA A 67 -4.11 -2.34 -6.30
N THR A 68 -4.34 -3.53 -5.73
CA THR A 68 -4.93 -4.68 -6.44
C THR A 68 -6.45 -4.72 -6.27
N GLU A 69 -6.96 -5.52 -5.35
CA GLU A 69 -8.39 -5.80 -5.14
C GLU A 69 -9.11 -4.62 -4.47
N ALA A 70 -10.39 -4.40 -4.83
CA ALA A 70 -11.24 -3.42 -4.17
C ALA A 70 -11.65 -3.88 -2.76
N VAL A 71 -11.71 -2.95 -1.79
CA VAL A 71 -11.99 -3.21 -0.36
C VAL A 71 -12.86 -2.16 0.30
#